data_AF-A0A1D2MP53-F1
#
_entry.id   AF-A0A1D2MP53-F1
#
_cell.length_a   1.000
_cell.length_b   1.000
_cell.length_c   1.000
_cell.angle_alpha   90.00
_cell.angle_beta   90.00
_cell.angle_gamma   90.00
#
_symmetry.space_group_name_H-M   'P 1'
#
loop_
_entity.id
_entity.type
_entity.pdbx_description
1 polymer ?
#
loop_
_entity_poly.entity_id
_entity_poly.type
_entity_poly.pdbx_seq_one_letter_code
_entity_poly.pdbx_strand_id
1 'polypeptide(L)'
;MDENYEKSSSNDKLAGCYDPKLRQLELNRKLKHELELIRKEDIYKTEPKHEMIQDGISERLFARLQKDFEVLKTEARKYNPPHFTKEYRSLQERCGKLERSLDKVDVSGKYELRENRRSLLLRVDKLTKYLAQRAHPDGKCCPDCEIKM
;
A
#
# COMPACT_ATOMS: atom_id res chain seq x y z
N MET A 1 -15.06 44.98 -66.35
CA MET A 1 -14.15 45.77 -65.51
C MET A 1 -14.01 45.09 -64.15
N ASP A 2 -13.28 44.01 -63.93
CA ASP A 2 -12.54 43.09 -64.77
C ASP A 2 -12.39 41.78 -64.00
N GLU A 3 -12.50 40.69 -64.74
CA GLU A 3 -12.08 39.36 -64.33
C GLU A 3 -10.58 39.38 -64.05
N ASN A 4 -10.12 38.77 -62.96
CA ASN A 4 -8.76 38.24 -62.91
C ASN A 4 -8.78 36.79 -62.45
N TYR A 5 -9.05 35.99 -63.47
CA TYR A 5 -8.86 34.56 -63.58
C TYR A 5 -7.34 34.29 -63.67
N GLU A 6 -6.64 34.16 -62.54
CA GLU A 6 -5.26 33.68 -62.56
C GLU A 6 -5.21 32.15 -62.47
N LYS A 7 -5.32 31.58 -63.67
CA LYS A 7 -4.55 30.46 -64.20
C LYS A 7 -4.14 29.36 -63.21
N SER A 8 -4.88 28.26 -63.32
CA SER A 8 -4.32 26.91 -63.27
C SER A 8 -3.01 26.83 -64.06
N SER A 9 -1.87 26.93 -63.38
CA SER A 9 -0.59 26.45 -63.91
C SER A 9 -0.49 24.97 -63.58
N SER A 10 -0.85 24.17 -64.57
CA SER A 10 -0.43 22.79 -64.72
C SER A 10 1.09 22.72 -64.56
N ASN A 11 1.55 22.24 -63.41
CA ASN A 11 2.85 21.62 -63.32
C ASN A 11 2.65 20.15 -63.05
N ASP A 12 3.12 19.37 -64.02
CA ASP A 12 3.07 17.94 -64.12
C ASP A 12 3.39 17.26 -62.80
N LYS A 13 2.61 16.23 -62.50
CA LYS A 13 2.94 15.20 -61.53
C LYS A 13 4.21 14.49 -62.00
N LEU A 14 5.37 15.07 -61.71
CA LEU A 14 6.63 14.36 -61.71
C LEU A 14 6.57 13.34 -60.56
N ALA A 15 6.43 12.07 -60.93
CA ALA A 15 6.61 10.95 -60.03
C ALA A 15 7.99 11.08 -59.35
N GLY A 16 8.00 11.38 -58.05
CA GLY A 16 9.23 11.38 -57.24
C GLY A 16 9.59 12.69 -56.54
N CYS A 17 8.81 13.75 -56.63
CA CYS A 17 9.10 14.97 -55.85
C CYS A 17 8.57 14.84 -54.41
N TYR A 18 9.50 14.71 -53.45
CA TYR A 18 9.23 14.76 -52.03
C TYR A 18 8.61 16.11 -51.63
N ASP A 19 7.34 16.10 -51.23
CA ASP A 19 6.70 17.26 -50.60
C ASP A 19 6.83 17.14 -49.06
N PRO A 20 7.67 17.97 -48.43
CA PRO A 20 7.91 17.90 -46.98
C PRO A 20 6.64 18.19 -46.17
N LYS A 21 5.72 19.02 -46.67
CA LYS A 21 4.48 19.35 -45.95
C LYS A 21 3.51 18.20 -45.98
N LEU A 22 3.34 17.55 -47.15
CA LEU A 22 2.52 16.34 -47.26
C LEU A 22 3.11 15.20 -46.44
N ARG A 23 4.44 15.03 -46.43
CA ARG A 23 5.11 14.02 -45.61
C ARG A 23 4.91 14.25 -44.12
N GLN A 24 5.01 15.49 -43.67
CA GLN A 24 4.81 15.84 -42.26
C GLN A 24 3.36 15.59 -41.82
N LEU A 25 2.39 15.90 -42.68
CA LEU A 25 0.98 15.58 -42.45
C LEU A 25 0.73 14.07 -42.37
N GLU A 26 1.35 13.29 -43.25
CA GLU A 26 1.24 11.84 -43.27
C GLU A 26 1.84 11.21 -42.00
N LEU A 27 3.03 11.66 -41.58
CA LEU A 27 3.67 11.24 -40.34
C LEU A 27 2.83 11.60 -39.11
N ASN A 28 2.29 12.81 -39.05
CA ASN A 28 1.42 13.23 -37.93
C ASN A 28 0.13 12.40 -37.85
N ARG A 29 -0.44 11.99 -38.99
CA ARG A 29 -1.60 11.08 -39.02
C ARG A 29 -1.23 9.69 -38.51
N LYS A 30 -0.11 9.13 -38.97
CA LYS A 30 0.39 7.83 -38.51
C LYS A 30 0.69 7.84 -37.02
N LEU A 31 1.38 8.87 -36.53
CA LEU A 31 1.69 9.02 -35.11
C LEU A 31 0.42 9.13 -34.25
N LYS A 32 -0.57 9.93 -34.68
CA LYS A 32 -1.86 10.02 -33.97
C LYS A 32 -2.58 8.67 -33.91
N HIS A 33 -2.56 7.91 -35.00
CA HIS A 33 -3.20 6.60 -35.06
C HIS A 33 -2.52 5.59 -34.12
N GLU A 34 -1.19 5.51 -34.14
CA GLU A 34 -0.40 4.65 -33.25
C GLU A 34 -0.61 5.01 -31.77
N LEU A 35 -0.60 6.31 -31.44
CA LEU A 35 -0.88 6.77 -30.07
C LEU A 35 -2.30 6.43 -29.61
N GLU A 36 -3.28 6.43 -30.52
CA GLU A 36 -4.64 6.06 -30.22
C GLU A 36 -4.81 4.54 -30.05
N LEU A 37 -4.06 3.73 -30.79
CA LEU A 37 -3.98 2.28 -30.60
C LEU A 37 -3.34 1.92 -29.26
N ILE A 38 -2.22 2.55 -28.90
CA ILE A 38 -1.58 2.36 -27.58
C ILE A 38 -2.53 2.77 -26.44
N ARG A 39 -3.22 3.91 -26.56
CA ARG A 39 -4.22 4.31 -25.57
C ARG A 39 -5.35 3.31 -25.44
N LYS A 40 -5.83 2.74 -26.55
CA LYS A 40 -6.87 1.69 -26.52
C LYS A 40 -6.32 0.43 -25.85
N GLU A 41 -5.11 -0.01 -26.18
CA GLU A 41 -4.46 -1.15 -25.53
C GLU A 41 -4.24 -0.95 -24.02
N ASP A 42 -3.85 0.24 -23.58
CA ASP A 42 -3.67 0.55 -22.16
C ASP A 42 -5.00 0.58 -21.39
N ILE A 43 -6.08 1.09 -22.01
CA ILE A 43 -7.43 1.06 -21.43
C ILE A 43 -7.92 -0.38 -21.22
N TYR A 44 -7.58 -1.31 -22.13
CA TYR A 44 -7.92 -2.73 -21.98
C TYR A 44 -6.96 -3.51 -21.06
N LYS A 45 -5.78 -2.98 -20.74
CA LYS A 45 -4.86 -3.55 -19.73
C LYS A 45 -5.20 -3.12 -18.30
N THR A 46 -5.99 -2.06 -18.13
CA THR A 46 -6.65 -1.74 -16.85
C THR A 46 -7.90 -2.57 -16.64
N GLU A 47 -7.77 -3.91 -16.63
CA GLU A 47 -8.76 -4.74 -15.94
C GLU A 47 -8.54 -4.59 -14.43
N PRO A 48 -9.58 -4.35 -13.61
CA PRO A 48 -9.49 -4.36 -12.16
C PRO A 48 -9.41 -5.82 -11.68
N LYS A 49 -8.29 -6.49 -11.91
CA LYS A 49 -8.02 -7.83 -11.34
C LYS A 49 -7.39 -7.78 -9.95
N HIS A 50 -7.08 -6.58 -9.44
CA HIS A 50 -6.38 -6.42 -8.16
C HIS A 50 -7.32 -6.29 -6.94
N GLU A 51 -8.62 -6.02 -7.13
CA GLU A 51 -9.51 -5.70 -5.99
C GLU A 51 -10.11 -6.95 -5.33
N MET A 52 -10.53 -7.97 -6.10
CA MET A 52 -11.29 -9.08 -5.51
C MET A 52 -10.46 -10.13 -4.74
N ILE A 53 -9.15 -10.27 -5.02
CA ILE A 53 -8.29 -11.24 -4.33
C ILE A 53 -7.73 -10.66 -3.02
N GLN A 54 -7.55 -9.34 -2.94
CA GLN A 54 -7.00 -8.68 -1.75
C GLN A 54 -8.00 -8.61 -0.59
N ASP A 55 -9.30 -8.64 -0.87
CA ASP A 55 -10.32 -8.47 0.16
C ASP A 55 -10.27 -9.54 1.25
N GLY A 56 -10.17 -10.81 0.85
CA GLY A 56 -10.00 -11.90 1.79
C GLY A 56 -8.62 -11.97 2.46
N ILE A 57 -7.57 -11.39 1.86
CA ILE A 57 -6.20 -11.52 2.41
C ILE A 57 -6.03 -10.63 3.64
N SER A 58 -6.44 -9.35 3.56
CA SER A 58 -6.32 -8.43 4.69
C SER A 58 -7.19 -8.88 5.87
N GLU A 59 -8.39 -9.40 5.61
CA GLU A 59 -9.29 -9.91 6.65
C GLU A 59 -8.75 -11.18 7.31
N ARG A 60 -8.24 -12.13 6.52
CA ARG A 60 -7.61 -13.35 7.05
C ARG A 60 -6.36 -13.04 7.86
N LEU A 61 -5.54 -12.10 7.38
CA LEU A 61 -4.37 -11.63 8.11
C LEU A 61 -4.79 -11.00 9.45
N PHE A 62 -5.77 -10.11 9.41
CA PHE A 62 -6.29 -9.45 10.59
C PHE A 62 -6.88 -10.45 11.60
N ALA A 63 -7.62 -11.46 11.14
CA ALA A 63 -8.16 -12.53 11.99
C ALA A 63 -7.06 -13.37 12.65
N ARG A 64 -5.92 -13.61 11.97
CA ARG A 64 -4.75 -14.25 12.61
C ARG A 64 -4.15 -13.37 13.69
N LEU A 65 -3.96 -12.08 13.41
CA LEU A 65 -3.43 -11.13 14.39
C LEU A 65 -4.34 -10.98 15.62
N GLN A 66 -5.67 -11.07 15.44
CA GLN A 66 -6.60 -11.14 16.56
C GLN A 66 -6.42 -12.39 17.42
N LYS A 67 -6.20 -13.57 16.81
CA LYS A 67 -5.90 -14.80 17.54
C LYS A 67 -4.58 -14.69 18.30
N ASP A 68 -3.55 -14.15 17.65
CA ASP A 68 -2.24 -13.93 18.26
C ASP A 68 -2.34 -12.99 19.48
N PHE A 69 -3.18 -11.95 19.38
CA PHE A 69 -3.48 -11.07 20.50
C PHE A 69 -4.13 -11.80 21.67
N GLU A 70 -5.15 -12.63 21.43
CA GLU A 70 -5.82 -13.35 22.52
C GLU A 70 -4.88 -14.35 23.20
N VAL A 71 -4.03 -15.04 22.44
CA VAL A 71 -2.97 -15.89 23.01
C VAL A 71 -2.02 -15.04 23.88
N LEU A 72 -1.51 -13.94 23.34
CA LEU A 72 -0.60 -13.04 24.05
C LEU A 72 -1.21 -12.48 25.34
N LYS A 73 -2.49 -12.11 25.30
CA LYS A 73 -3.26 -11.63 26.45
C LYS A 73 -3.41 -12.71 27.53
N THR A 74 -3.63 -13.96 27.16
CA THR A 74 -3.68 -15.06 28.15
C THR A 74 -2.33 -15.29 28.82
N GLU A 75 -1.25 -15.25 28.05
CA GLU A 75 0.11 -15.38 28.58
C GLU A 75 0.48 -14.21 29.50
N ALA A 76 0.19 -12.98 29.08
CA ALA A 76 0.42 -11.77 29.87
C ALA A 76 -0.38 -11.76 31.18
N ARG A 77 -1.56 -12.39 31.23
CA ARG A 77 -2.32 -12.57 32.49
C ARG A 77 -1.67 -13.58 33.44
N LYS A 78 -1.09 -14.65 32.88
CA LYS A 78 -0.36 -15.68 33.63
C LYS A 78 1.00 -15.21 34.11
N TYR A 79 1.58 -14.20 33.44
CA TYR A 79 2.83 -13.56 33.85
C TYR A 79 2.68 -12.95 35.25
N ASN A 80 3.34 -13.59 36.22
CA ASN A 80 3.41 -13.19 37.62
C ASN A 80 4.84 -13.11 38.24
N PRO A 81 5.94 -13.00 37.50
CA PRO A 81 7.22 -12.59 38.07
C PRO A 81 7.26 -11.09 38.42
N PRO A 82 7.85 -10.71 39.57
CA PRO A 82 8.34 -9.36 39.74
C PRO A 82 9.56 -9.18 38.80
N HIS A 83 9.74 -7.99 38.23
CA HIS A 83 10.90 -7.57 37.42
C HIS A 83 10.90 -7.83 35.90
N PHE A 84 11.85 -7.16 35.22
CA PHE A 84 12.17 -7.22 33.78
C PHE A 84 12.82 -8.55 33.37
N THR A 85 12.16 -9.67 33.65
CA THR A 85 12.64 -11.00 33.29
C THR A 85 12.75 -11.19 31.77
N LYS A 86 13.44 -12.26 31.34
CA LYS A 86 13.49 -12.67 29.92
C LYS A 86 12.07 -12.91 29.35
N GLU A 87 11.18 -13.44 30.18
CA GLU A 87 9.77 -13.64 29.82
C GLU A 87 9.04 -12.30 29.60
N TYR A 88 9.24 -11.30 30.47
CA TYR A 88 8.71 -9.96 30.25
C TYR A 88 9.17 -9.35 28.92
N ARG A 89 10.48 -9.41 28.65
CA ARG A 89 11.05 -8.87 27.40
C ARG A 89 10.47 -9.61 26.19
N SER A 90 10.32 -10.93 26.26
CA SER A 90 9.69 -11.73 25.21
C SER A 90 8.23 -11.31 24.95
N LEU A 91 7.44 -11.08 26.01
CA LEU A 91 6.06 -10.62 25.91
C LEU A 91 5.98 -9.20 25.33
N GLN A 92 6.85 -8.27 25.76
CA GLN A 92 6.94 -6.93 25.17
C GLN A 92 7.33 -6.96 23.69
N GLU A 93 8.33 -7.75 23.33
CA GLU A 93 8.73 -7.89 21.93
C GLU A 93 7.60 -8.44 21.07
N ARG A 94 6.83 -9.39 21.58
CA ARG A 94 5.64 -9.92 20.90
C ARG A 94 4.55 -8.88 20.75
N CYS A 95 4.32 -8.03 21.75
CA CYS A 95 3.41 -6.89 21.62
C CYS A 95 3.87 -5.94 20.48
N GLY A 96 5.15 -5.56 20.47
CA GLY A 96 5.69 -4.68 19.41
C GLY A 96 5.73 -5.32 18.02
N LYS A 97 5.91 -6.64 17.93
CA LYS A 97 5.76 -7.39 16.67
C LYS A 97 4.30 -7.35 16.19
N LEU A 98 3.34 -7.51 17.10
CA LEU A 98 1.92 -7.47 16.78
C LEU A 98 1.50 -6.07 16.29
N GLU A 99 1.93 -5.00 16.96
CA GLU A 99 1.70 -3.61 16.53
C GLU A 99 2.21 -3.36 15.10
N ARG A 100 3.48 -3.68 14.83
CA ARG A 100 4.08 -3.54 13.49
C ARG A 100 3.36 -4.38 12.43
N SER A 101 2.81 -5.52 12.82
CA SER A 101 2.07 -6.40 11.90
C SER A 101 0.68 -5.84 11.60
N LEU A 102 0.04 -5.23 12.60
CA LEU A 102 -1.23 -4.53 12.43
C LEU A 102 -1.09 -3.29 11.54
N ASP A 103 -0.02 -2.52 11.69
CA ASP A 103 0.24 -1.34 10.84
C ASP A 103 0.40 -1.69 9.36
N LYS A 104 0.88 -2.90 9.06
CA LYS A 104 1.03 -3.43 7.69
C LYS A 104 -0.28 -3.93 7.09
N VAL A 105 -1.36 -4.07 7.87
CA VAL A 105 -2.65 -4.49 7.34
C VAL A 105 -3.22 -3.37 6.47
N ASP A 106 -3.46 -3.68 5.20
CA ASP A 106 -4.12 -2.77 4.28
C ASP A 106 -5.61 -2.63 4.64
N VAL A 107 -6.01 -1.38 4.90
CA VAL A 107 -7.36 -0.96 5.32
C VAL A 107 -7.97 0.05 4.34
N SER A 108 -7.39 0.18 3.15
CA SER A 108 -7.88 1.07 2.09
C SER A 108 -9.29 0.66 1.69
N GLY A 109 -10.22 1.63 1.64
CA GLY A 109 -11.64 1.38 1.35
C GLY A 109 -12.44 0.64 2.42
N LYS A 110 -11.81 0.10 3.47
CA LYS A 110 -12.46 -0.78 4.48
C LYS A 110 -12.62 -0.08 5.82
N TYR A 111 -13.75 0.61 5.99
CA TYR A 111 -14.04 1.36 7.22
C TYR A 111 -14.04 0.46 8.47
N GLU A 112 -14.76 -0.67 8.42
CA GLU A 112 -14.86 -1.60 9.55
C GLU A 112 -13.49 -2.18 9.93
N LEU A 113 -12.70 -2.59 8.95
CA LEU A 113 -11.36 -3.14 9.19
C LEU A 113 -10.42 -2.10 9.80
N ARG A 114 -10.54 -0.83 9.39
CA ARG A 114 -9.79 0.30 9.96
C ARG A 114 -10.15 0.53 11.42
N GLU A 115 -11.45 0.52 11.75
CA GLU A 115 -11.92 0.69 13.12
C GLU A 115 -11.50 -0.49 14.00
N ASN A 116 -11.66 -1.71 13.50
CA ASN A 116 -11.22 -2.93 14.18
C ASN A 116 -9.70 -2.94 14.43
N ARG A 117 -8.90 -2.53 13.43
CA ARG A 117 -7.43 -2.36 13.59
C ARG A 117 -7.10 -1.35 14.68
N ARG A 118 -7.76 -0.19 14.68
CA ARG A 118 -7.57 0.83 15.71
C ARG A 118 -7.94 0.31 17.11
N SER A 119 -9.08 -0.37 17.23
CA SER A 119 -9.53 -0.98 18.49
C SER A 119 -8.52 -2.01 19.00
N LEU A 120 -7.98 -2.85 18.12
CA LEU A 120 -6.99 -3.86 18.48
C LEU A 120 -5.66 -3.22 18.91
N LEU A 121 -5.16 -2.22 18.18
CA LEU A 121 -3.97 -1.46 18.57
C LEU A 121 -4.12 -0.84 19.97
N LEU A 122 -5.26 -0.24 20.28
CA LEU A 122 -5.54 0.29 21.62
C LEU A 122 -5.54 -0.80 22.71
N ARG A 123 -5.97 -2.03 22.38
CA ARG A 123 -5.91 -3.16 23.31
C ARG A 123 -4.48 -3.66 23.51
N VAL A 124 -3.65 -3.65 22.47
CA VAL A 124 -2.22 -3.99 22.57
C VAL A 124 -1.49 -2.98 23.45
N ASP A 125 -1.72 -1.68 23.24
CA ASP A 125 -1.14 -0.61 24.07
C ASP A 125 -1.57 -0.72 25.55
N LYS A 126 -2.84 -1.09 25.81
CA LYS A 126 -3.28 -1.37 27.18
C LYS A 126 -2.55 -2.59 27.77
N LEU A 127 -2.30 -3.62 26.97
CA LEU A 127 -1.60 -4.83 27.41
C LEU A 127 -0.12 -4.55 27.72
N THR A 128 0.56 -3.76 26.89
CA THR A 128 1.95 -3.36 27.12
C THR A 128 2.09 -2.53 28.40
N LYS A 129 1.17 -1.58 28.62
CA LYS A 129 1.09 -0.82 29.89
C LYS A 129 0.82 -1.71 31.09
N TYR A 130 -0.10 -2.66 30.96
CA TYR A 130 -0.40 -3.63 32.01
C TYR A 130 0.82 -4.49 32.38
N LEU A 131 1.56 -4.98 31.37
CA LEU A 131 2.81 -5.71 31.59
C LEU A 131 3.84 -4.84 32.32
N ALA A 132 4.00 -3.58 31.89
CA ALA A 132 4.92 -2.65 32.53
C ALA A 132 4.57 -2.38 34.00
N GLN A 133 3.29 -2.12 34.30
CA GLN A 133 2.81 -1.93 35.67
C GLN A 133 3.03 -3.17 36.56
N ARG A 134 2.87 -4.38 36.00
CA ARG A 134 3.14 -5.62 36.72
C ARG A 134 4.62 -5.86 36.98
N ALA A 135 5.48 -5.53 36.02
CA ALA A 135 6.91 -5.71 36.19
C ALA A 135 7.48 -4.73 37.21
N HIS A 136 7.08 -3.44 37.13
CA HIS A 136 7.44 -2.39 38.07
C HIS A 136 6.33 -1.33 38.18
N PRO A 137 5.66 -1.21 39.35
CA PRO A 137 4.59 -0.21 39.53
C PRO A 137 5.11 1.24 39.42
N ASP A 138 6.37 1.47 39.78
CA ASP A 138 7.01 2.80 39.75
C ASP A 138 7.73 3.12 38.43
N GLY A 139 7.74 2.18 37.46
CA GLY A 139 8.42 2.33 36.16
C GLY A 139 9.95 2.40 36.22
N LYS A 140 10.55 2.25 37.41
CA LYS A 140 12.01 2.27 37.60
C LYS A 140 12.58 0.86 37.52
N CYS A 141 13.60 0.65 36.67
CA CYS A 141 14.42 -0.56 36.71
C CYS A 141 15.11 -0.68 38.08
N CYS A 142 15.02 -1.84 38.70
CA CYS A 142 15.83 -2.13 39.88
C CYS A 142 17.29 -2.39 39.48
N PRO A 143 18.29 -2.04 40.30
CA PRO A 143 19.70 -2.32 40.01
C PRO A 143 19.98 -3.83 39.79
N ASP A 144 19.23 -4.69 40.48
CA ASP A 144 19.31 -6.16 40.35
C ASP A 144 18.57 -6.72 39.12
N CYS A 145 17.84 -5.87 38.38
CA CYS A 145 17.07 -6.22 37.19
C CYS A 145 17.91 -6.10 35.91
N GLU A 146 19.12 -5.53 35.98
CA GLU A 146 20.08 -5.57 34.88
C GLU A 146 20.59 -7.00 34.74
N ILE A 147 20.05 -7.73 33.76
CA ILE A 147 20.68 -8.95 33.26
C ILE A 147 22.06 -8.53 32.77
N LYS A 148 23.10 -8.78 33.58
CA LYS A 148 24.50 -8.70 33.14
C LYS A 148 24.63 -9.60 31.91
N MET A 149 24.86 -8.97 30.76
CA MET A 149 25.26 -9.69 29.54
C MET A 149 26.62 -10.34 29.74
#